data_AF-A0A7X2PK04-F1
#
_entry.id   AF-A0A7X2PK04-F1
#
_cell.length_a   1.000
_cell.length_b   1.000
_cell.length_c   1.000
_cell.angle_alpha   90.00
_cell.angle_beta   90.00
_cell.angle_gamma   90.00
#
_symmetry.space_group_name_H-M   'P 1'
#
loop_
_entity.id
_entity.type
_entity.pdbx_description
1 polymer ?
#
loop_
_entity_poly.entity_id
_entity_poly.type
_entity_poly.pdbx_seq_one_letter_code
_entity_poly.pdbx_strand_id
1 'polypeptide(L)'
;MQPLKVEVPGESYHAGLISCQMACPVRTDARGYVRAIAEGRFEEAYLIARVPHPFASICGRICGAPCEAACRRGKVPSIDDD
;
A
#
# COMPACT_ATOMS: atom_id res chain seq x y z
N MET A 1 -18.41 -8.13 -36.70
CA MET A 1 -17.79 -7.33 -35.63
C MET A 1 -18.22 -7.93 -34.31
N GLN A 2 -17.31 -8.49 -33.51
CA GLN A 2 -17.66 -9.13 -32.25
C GLN A 2 -17.87 -8.06 -31.17
N PRO A 3 -18.91 -8.14 -30.34
CA PRO A 3 -19.13 -7.16 -29.27
C PRO A 3 -17.97 -7.22 -28.27
N LEU A 4 -17.43 -6.06 -27.92
CA LEU A 4 -16.46 -5.94 -26.84
C LEU A 4 -17.15 -6.31 -25.52
N LYS A 5 -16.58 -7.27 -24.80
CA LYS A 5 -17.01 -7.60 -23.44
C LYS A 5 -16.43 -6.54 -22.51
N VAL A 6 -17.27 -5.60 -22.08
CA VAL A 6 -16.87 -4.52 -21.17
C VAL A 6 -17.57 -4.74 -19.83
N GLU A 7 -16.81 -4.62 -18.74
CA GLU A 7 -17.33 -4.64 -17.38
C GLU A 7 -17.15 -3.25 -16.78
N VAL A 8 -18.20 -2.71 -16.15
CA VAL A 8 -18.12 -1.43 -15.46
C VAL A 8 -17.48 -1.67 -14.08
N PRO A 9 -16.38 -0.99 -13.75
CA PRO A 9 -15.76 -1.07 -12.43
C PRO A 9 -16.76 -0.85 -11.29
N GLY A 10 -16.85 -1.84 -10.39
CA GLY A 10 -17.58 -1.70 -9.12
C GLY A 10 -16.77 -0.96 -8.05
N GLU A 11 -17.36 -0.78 -6.87
CA GLU A 11 -16.75 -0.03 -5.75
C GLU A 11 -15.36 -0.54 -5.34
N SER A 12 -15.16 -1.85 -5.35
CA SER A 12 -13.91 -2.50 -4.95
C SER A 12 -12.81 -2.48 -6.02
N TYR A 13 -13.12 -2.05 -7.25
CA TYR A 13 -12.16 -2.05 -8.35
C TYR A 13 -10.91 -1.25 -8.01
N HIS A 14 -11.09 -0.02 -7.53
CA HIS A 14 -9.97 0.87 -7.21
C HIS A 14 -9.14 0.39 -6.02
N ALA A 15 -9.77 -0.23 -5.03
CA ALA A 15 -9.06 -0.84 -3.89
C ALA A 15 -8.12 -1.95 -4.37
N GLY A 16 -8.56 -2.76 -5.33
CA GLY A 16 -7.76 -3.82 -5.95
C GLY A 16 -6.53 -3.32 -6.72
N LEU A 17 -6.50 -2.04 -7.12
CA LEU A 17 -5.37 -1.43 -7.84
C LEU A 17 -4.25 -0.94 -6.91
N ILE A 18 -4.45 -0.99 -5.58
CA ILE A 18 -3.46 -0.56 -4.59
C ILE A 18 -2.53 -1.74 -4.28
N SER A 19 -1.55 -1.97 -5.15
CA SER A 19 -0.69 -3.18 -5.12
C SER A 19 -0.07 -3.49 -3.76
N CYS A 20 0.47 -2.49 -3.04
CA CYS A 20 1.09 -2.71 -1.73
C CYS A 20 0.07 -3.12 -0.65
N GLN A 21 -1.12 -2.51 -0.65
CA GLN A 21 -2.20 -2.85 0.28
C GLN A 21 -2.83 -4.21 -0.08
N MET A 22 -2.88 -4.53 -1.37
CA MET A 22 -3.37 -5.82 -1.86
C MET A 22 -2.39 -6.98 -1.59
N ALA A 23 -1.09 -6.71 -1.52
CA ALA A 23 -0.09 -7.71 -1.15
C ALA A 23 0.03 -7.90 0.37
N CYS A 24 -0.34 -6.88 1.17
CA CYS A 24 -0.34 -6.99 2.62
C CYS A 24 -1.46 -7.95 3.11
N PRO A 25 -1.15 -9.00 3.89
CA PRO A 25 -2.15 -9.94 4.39
C PRO A 25 -3.25 -9.29 5.24
N VAL A 26 -2.92 -8.21 5.93
CA VAL A 26 -3.84 -7.46 6.82
C VAL A 26 -4.31 -6.14 6.18
N ARG A 27 -4.03 -5.89 4.91
CA ARG A 27 -4.48 -4.67 4.20
C ARG A 27 -4.02 -3.34 4.83
N THR A 28 -2.85 -3.30 5.47
CA THR A 28 -2.26 -2.06 6.00
C THR A 28 -2.09 -1.01 4.89
N ASP A 29 -2.52 0.22 5.15
CA ASP A 29 -2.33 1.33 4.21
C ASP A 29 -0.93 1.95 4.33
N ALA A 30 0.03 1.32 3.63
CA ALA A 30 1.41 1.80 3.59
C ALA A 30 1.56 3.21 3.02
N ARG A 31 0.69 3.61 2.09
CA ARG A 31 0.75 4.94 1.49
C ARG A 31 0.35 5.99 2.52
N GLY A 32 -0.72 5.72 3.27
CA GLY A 32 -1.24 6.61 4.30
C GLY A 32 -0.21 6.88 5.40
N TYR A 33 0.33 5.84 6.03
CA TYR A 33 1.27 6.04 7.13
C TYR A 33 2.60 6.66 6.66
N VAL A 34 3.10 6.31 5.46
CA VAL A 34 4.34 6.92 4.92
C VAL A 34 4.14 8.41 4.63
N ARG A 35 2.98 8.82 4.11
CA ARG A 35 2.67 10.24 3.88
C ARG A 35 2.56 11.01 5.19
N ALA A 36 1.88 10.45 6.19
CA ALA A 36 1.80 11.06 7.50
C ALA A 36 3.19 11.22 8.15
N ILE A 37 4.09 10.24 8.00
CA ILE A 37 5.50 10.35 8.42
C ILE A 37 6.21 11.50 7.70
N ALA A 38 6.08 11.58 6.37
CA ALA A 38 6.72 12.64 5.57
C ALA A 38 6.23 14.05 5.97
N GLU A 39 5.00 14.15 6.46
CA GLU A 39 4.38 15.40 6.93
C GLU A 39 4.59 15.63 8.45
N GLY A 40 5.40 14.81 9.13
CA GLY A 40 5.72 14.95 10.56
C GLY A 40 4.62 14.50 11.52
N ARG A 41 3.54 13.89 11.02
CA ARG A 41 2.38 13.43 11.81
C ARG A 41 2.55 11.99 12.27
N PHE A 42 3.48 11.76 13.18
CA PHE A 42 3.88 10.42 13.61
C PHE A 42 2.78 9.63 14.35
N GLU A 43 1.97 10.31 15.18
CA GLU A 43 0.86 9.65 15.87
C GLU A 43 -0.19 9.14 14.88
N GLU A 44 -0.57 9.96 13.90
CA GLU A 44 -1.49 9.57 12.84
C GLU A 44 -0.92 8.42 12.01
N ALA A 45 0.36 8.48 11.66
CA ALA A 45 1.02 7.37 10.95
C ALA A 45 0.94 6.05 11.72
N TYR A 46 1.20 6.09 13.04
CA TYR A 46 1.07 4.93 13.91
C TYR A 46 -0.37 4.39 13.94
N LEU A 47 -1.37 5.27 14.07
CA LEU A 47 -2.77 4.89 14.05
C LEU A 47 -3.16 4.25 12.71
N ILE A 48 -2.77 4.83 11.58
CA ILE A 48 -3.02 4.27 10.25
C ILE A 48 -2.44 2.85 10.12
N ALA A 49 -1.18 2.66 10.55
CA ALA A 49 -0.52 1.36 10.49
C ALA A 49 -1.19 0.33 11.43
N ARG A 50 -1.64 0.76 12.61
CA ARG A 50 -2.24 -0.09 13.66
C ARG A 50 -3.69 -0.48 13.38
N VAL A 51 -4.48 0.38 12.72
CA VAL A 51 -5.93 0.18 12.52
C VAL A 51 -6.28 -1.25 12.09
N PRO A 52 -5.64 -1.83 11.05
CA PRO A 52 -5.99 -3.18 10.62
C PRO A 52 -5.24 -4.30 11.36
N HIS A 53 -4.18 -4.00 12.11
CA HIS A 53 -3.49 -5.01 12.91
C HIS A 53 -2.79 -4.43 14.17
N PRO A 54 -3.02 -5.01 15.36
CA PRO A 54 -2.47 -4.51 16.62
C PRO A 54 -0.94 -4.68 16.75
N PHE A 55 -0.33 -5.38 15.79
CA PHE A 55 1.08 -5.76 15.78
C PHE A 55 1.95 -4.90 14.85
N ALA A 56 1.53 -3.65 14.57
CA ALA A 56 2.25 -2.69 13.71
C ALA A 56 3.75 -2.63 14.00
N SER A 57 4.13 -2.46 15.27
CA SER A 57 5.53 -2.29 15.67
C SER A 57 6.40 -3.52 15.48
N ILE A 58 5.84 -4.74 15.58
CA ILE A 58 6.60 -5.98 15.41
C ILE A 58 6.63 -6.40 13.94
N CYS A 59 5.49 -6.35 13.24
CA CYS A 59 5.42 -6.68 11.81
C CYS A 59 6.25 -5.70 10.96
N GLY A 60 6.33 -4.41 11.33
CA GLY A 60 7.21 -3.45 10.65
C GLY A 60 8.70 -3.80 10.73
N ARG A 61 9.10 -4.71 11.61
CA ARG A 61 10.50 -5.18 11.74
C ARG A 61 10.73 -6.58 11.19
N ILE A 62 9.73 -7.46 11.28
CA ILE A 62 9.91 -8.90 11.03
C ILE A 62 9.13 -9.42 9.82
N CYS A 63 8.21 -8.66 9.24
CA CYS A 63 7.46 -9.17 8.10
C CYS A 63 8.37 -9.35 6.89
N GLY A 64 8.04 -10.31 6.01
CA GLY A 64 8.76 -10.49 4.74
C GLY A 64 8.50 -9.39 3.70
N ALA A 65 7.94 -8.25 4.11
CA ALA A 65 7.64 -7.08 3.30
C ALA A 65 6.98 -7.37 1.93
N PRO A 66 5.90 -8.18 1.84
CA PRO A 66 5.24 -8.43 0.56
C PRO A 66 4.67 -7.16 -0.08
N CYS A 67 4.35 -6.15 0.74
CA CYS A 67 3.93 -4.82 0.30
C CYS A 67 5.03 -4.07 -0.48
N GLU A 68 6.30 -4.26 -0.13
CA GLU A 68 7.45 -3.65 -0.81
C GLU A 68 7.72 -4.35 -2.14
N ALA A 69 7.69 -5.69 -2.16
CA ALA A 69 7.85 -6.47 -3.39
C ALA A 69 6.79 -6.11 -4.46
N ALA A 70 5.55 -5.84 -4.04
CA ALA A 70 4.47 -5.42 -4.94
C ALA A 70 4.46 -3.91 -5.23
N CYS A 71 5.35 -3.11 -4.61
CA CYS A 71 5.26 -1.66 -4.64
C CYS A 71 5.53 -1.09 -6.04
N ARG A 72 4.66 -0.17 -6.50
CA ARG A 72 4.86 0.53 -7.77
C ARG A 72 6.06 1.49 -7.74
N ARG A 73 6.44 2.02 -6.56
CA ARG A 73 7.58 2.95 -6.42
C ARG A 73 8.91 2.31 -6.80
N GLY A 74 9.09 1.01 -6.54
CA GLY A 74 10.30 0.27 -6.92
C GLY A 74 10.46 0.03 -8.42
N LYS A 75 9.44 0.34 -9.24
CA LYS A 75 9.49 0.25 -10.70
C LYS A 75 9.85 1.57 -11.38
N VAL A 76 10.00 2.63 -10.61
CA VAL A 76 10.35 3.98 -11.10
C VAL A 76 11.81 4.24 -10.71
N PRO A 77 12.66 4.73 -11.63
CA PRO A 77 14.04 5.12 -11.32
C PRO A 77 14.11 6.04 -10.08
N SER A 78 15.16 5.95 -9.29
CA SER A 78 15.42 6.98 -8.29
C SER A 78 16.06 8.20 -8.96
N ILE A 79 15.86 9.37 -8.35
CA ILE A 79 16.45 10.62 -8.86
C ILE A 79 17.97 10.64 -8.60
N ASP A 80 18.44 9.78 -7.69
CA ASP A 80 19.82 9.73 -7.23
C ASP A 80 20.64 8.64 -7.95
N ASP A 81 20.08 8.00 -9.00
CA ASP A 81 20.74 6.94 -9.78
C ASP A 81 21.55 7.48 -11.01
N ASP A 82 21.73 8.80 -11.13
CA ASP A 82 22.59 9.46 -12.14
C ASP A 82 24.03 9.68 -11.64
#